data_AF-A0A955AZ16-F1
#
_entry.id   AF-A0A955AZ16-F1
#
_cell.length_a   1.000
_cell.length_b   1.000
_cell.length_c   1.000
_cell.angle_alpha   90.00
_cell.angle_beta   90.00
_cell.angle_gamma   90.00
#
_symmetry.space_group_name_H-M   'P 1'
#
loop_
_entity.id
_entity.type
_entity.pdbx_description
1 polymer ?
#
loop_
_entity_poly.entity_id
_entity_poly.type
_entity_poly.pdbx_seq_one_letter_code
_entity_poly.pdbx_strand_id
1 'polypeptide(L)' 'NLPCTGTPTTTNPSMYASRSRHPGGVQVTLCDASVRFVANTIDINVWRASSTSEGREASQLP' A
#
# COMPACT_ATOMS: atom_id res chain seq x y z
N ASN A 1 8.58 -5.93 6.83
CA ASN A 1 8.71 -6.02 8.29
C ASN A 1 7.52 -5.36 8.97
N LEU A 2 6.73 -6.06 9.78
CA LEU A 2 5.61 -5.47 10.53
C LEU A 2 6.15 -4.97 11.87
N PRO A 3 5.86 -3.72 12.27
CA PRO A 3 6.26 -3.28 13.60
C PRO A 3 5.46 -4.08 14.63
N CYS A 4 6.11 -4.49 15.71
CA CYS A 4 5.47 -5.12 16.87
C CYS A 4 4.77 -4.09 17.76
N THR A 5 4.02 -3.17 17.15
CA THR A 5 3.30 -2.13 17.87
C THR A 5 2.16 -2.74 18.70
N GLY A 6 1.92 -2.20 19.89
CA GLY A 6 0.96 -2.73 20.86
C GLY A 6 -0.50 -2.75 20.39
N THR A 7 -1.40 -3.16 21.28
CA THR A 7 -2.83 -3.30 20.98
C THR A 7 -3.41 -2.04 20.36
N PRO A 8 -4.00 -2.11 19.14
CA PRO A 8 -4.57 -0.95 18.48
C PRO A 8 -5.68 -0.34 19.36
N THR A 9 -5.72 0.98 19.43
CA THR A 9 -6.77 1.72 20.13
C THR A 9 -7.58 2.52 19.13
N THR A 10 -8.76 2.99 19.53
CA THR A 10 -9.59 3.86 18.66
C THR A 10 -8.86 5.14 18.24
N THR A 11 -7.97 5.65 19.10
CA THR A 11 -7.18 6.87 18.82
C THR A 11 -5.86 6.56 18.09
N ASN A 12 -5.45 5.29 18.03
CA ASN A 12 -4.23 4.84 17.35
C ASN A 12 -4.48 3.51 16.61
N PRO A 13 -5.18 3.55 15.47
CA PRO A 13 -5.43 2.35 14.68
C PRO A 13 -4.14 1.83 14.04
N SER A 14 -3.99 0.52 14.01
CA SER A 14 -2.90 -0.12 13.27
C SER A 14 -3.20 -0.13 11.78
N MET A 15 -2.42 0.62 11.00
CA MET A 15 -2.48 0.61 9.54
C MET A 15 -1.19 0.03 8.96
N TYR A 16 -1.34 -0.92 8.04
CA TYR A 16 -0.23 -1.67 7.47
C TYR A 16 -0.27 -1.58 5.95
N ALA A 17 0.65 -0.82 5.38
CA ALA A 17 0.87 -0.81 3.94
C ALA A 17 1.70 -2.03 3.48
N SER A 18 1.56 -2.38 2.19
CA SER A 18 2.41 -3.34 1.48
C SER A 18 3.89 -2.98 1.65
N ARG A 19 4.73 -3.99 1.84
CA ARG A 19 6.18 -3.77 2.03
C ARG A 19 7.01 -4.96 1.58
N SER A 20 8.17 -4.68 1.03
CA SER A 20 9.16 -5.67 0.61
C SER A 20 10.54 -5.29 1.15
N ARG A 21 11.47 -6.26 1.15
CA ARG A 21 12.90 -6.03 1.35
C ARG A 21 13.65 -5.86 0.01
N HIS A 22 12.93 -5.94 -1.11
CA HIS A 22 13.51 -5.71 -2.42
C HIS A 22 14.00 -4.25 -2.54
N PRO A 23 15.19 -4.01 -3.12
CA PRO A 23 15.68 -2.65 -3.34
C PRO A 23 14.72 -1.86 -4.23
N GLY A 24 14.44 -0.61 -3.86
CA GLY A 24 13.71 0.31 -4.73
C GLY A 24 12.18 0.18 -4.76
N GLY A 25 11.57 -0.85 -4.15
CA GLY A 25 10.11 -0.97 -4.18
C GLY A 25 9.51 -2.23 -3.57
N VAL A 26 8.21 -2.43 -3.84
CA VAL A 26 7.39 -3.53 -3.33
C VAL A 26 6.57 -4.18 -4.44
N GLN A 27 6.52 -5.51 -4.45
CA GLN A 27 5.56 -6.27 -5.26
C GLN A 27 4.19 -6.23 -4.61
N VAL A 28 3.16 -5.84 -5.36
CA VAL A 28 1.77 -5.75 -4.88
C VAL A 28 0.84 -6.55 -5.79
N THR A 29 -0.17 -7.17 -5.20
CA THR A 29 -1.27 -7.82 -5.93
C THR A 29 -2.53 -6.98 -5.75
N LEU A 30 -3.22 -6.69 -6.85
CA LEU A 30 -4.49 -5.96 -6.86
C LEU A 30 -5.68 -6.92 -6.75
N CYS A 31 -6.87 -6.36 -6.51
CA CYS A 31 -8.11 -7.15 -6.35
C CYS A 31 -8.50 -7.94 -7.61
N ASP A 32 -8.00 -7.56 -8.79
CA ASP A 32 -8.18 -8.29 -10.05
C ASP A 32 -7.15 -9.41 -10.27
N ALA A 33 -6.33 -9.70 -9.26
CA ALA A 33 -5.19 -10.62 -9.30
C ALA A 33 -4.01 -10.17 -10.20
N SER A 34 -4.02 -8.94 -10.72
CA SER A 34 -2.83 -8.39 -11.37
C SER A 34 -1.72 -8.09 -10.35
N VAL A 35 -0.47 -8.31 -10.75
CA VAL A 35 0.72 -8.07 -9.92
C VAL A 35 1.53 -6.94 -10.51
N ARG A 36 1.94 -5.98 -9.68
CA ARG A 36 2.73 -4.80 -10.10
C ARG A 36 3.90 -4.56 -9.16
N PHE A 37 4.99 -4.03 -9.69
CA PHE A 37 6.13 -3.56 -8.90
C PHE A 37 5.99 -2.05 -8.65
N VAL A 38 5.81 -1.64 -7.40
CA VAL A 38 5.64 -0.23 -7.04
C VAL A 38 6.93 0.31 -6.43
N ALA A 39 7.46 1.36 -7.03
CA ALA A 39 8.68 2.02 -6.57
C ALA A 39 8.48 2.80 -5.26
N ASN A 40 9.54 2.93 -4.46
CA ASN A 40 9.55 3.75 -3.23
C ASN A 40 9.32 5.24 -3.50
N THR A 41 9.47 5.68 -4.75
CA THR A 41 9.29 7.06 -5.20
C THR A 41 7.87 7.37 -5.68
N ILE A 42 6.93 6.43 -5.54
CA ILE A 42 5.52 6.66 -5.91
C ILE A 42 4.94 7.87 -5.15
N ASP A 43 4.12 8.66 -5.84
CA ASP A 43 3.37 9.72 -5.18
C ASP A 43 2.43 9.14 -4.10
N ILE A 44 2.45 9.77 -2.93
CA ILE A 44 1.72 9.26 -1.77
C ILE A 44 0.19 9.32 -1.95
N ASN A 45 -0.32 10.26 -2.74
CA ASN A 45 -1.76 10.35 -3.03
C ASN A 45 -2.17 9.24 -3.99
N VAL A 46 -1.36 8.96 -5.02
CA VAL A 46 -1.57 7.82 -5.93
C VAL A 46 -1.58 6.50 -5.16
N TRP A 47 -0.61 6.28 -4.26
CA TRP A 47 -0.53 5.06 -3.45
C TRP A 47 -1.77 4.87 -2.56
N ARG A 48 -2.22 5.93 -1.87
CA ARG A 48 -3.43 5.89 -1.03
C ARG A 48 -4.71 5.73 -1.86
N ALA A 49 -4.79 6.42 -2.99
CA ALA A 49 -5.92 6.29 -3.92
C ALA A 49 -6.04 4.86 -4.45
N SER A 50 -4.93 4.16 -4.66
CA SER A 50 -4.94 2.76 -5.11
C SER A 50 -5.36 1.76 -4.03
N SER A 51 -5.61 2.22 -2.80
CA SER A 51 -6.04 1.40 -1.66
C SER A 51 -7.51 1.66 -1.28
N THR A 52 -8.29 2.41 -2.08
CA THR A 52 -9.69 2.73 -1.79
C THR A 52 -10.65 2.14 -2.82
N SER A 53 -11.68 1.43 -2.35
CA SER A 53 -12.71 0.86 -3.23
C SER A 53 -13.72 1.88 -3.80
N GLU A 54 -13.62 3.17 -3.46
CA GLU A 54 -14.59 4.22 -3.81
C GLU A 54 -14.45 4.75 -5.25
N GLY A 55 -13.76 4.03 -6.15
CA GLY A 55 -13.67 4.37 -7.57
C GLY A 55 -12.91 5.67 -7.88
N ARG A 56 -12.15 6.23 -6.93
CA ARG A 56 -11.20 7.34 -7.12
C ARG A 56 -9.75 6.86 -7.23
N GLU A 57 -9.58 5.59 -7.58
CA GLU A 57 -8.30 4.91 -7.72
C GLU A 57 -7.54 5.45 -8.93
N ALA A 58 -6.22 5.55 -8.83
CA ALA A 58 -5.42 5.89 -9.99
C ALA A 58 -5.67 4.83 -11.07
N SER A 59 -5.96 5.28 -12.30
CA SER A 59 -6.36 4.40 -13.40
C SER A 59 -5.43 3.20 -13.57
N GLN A 60 -4.14 3.34 -13.21
CA GLN A 60 -3.14 2.28 -13.09
C GLN A 60 -2.02 2.71 -12.12
N LEU A 61 -1.61 1.83 -11.21
CA LEU A 61 -0.30 1.97 -10.54
C LEU A 61 0.80 1.83 -11.60
N PRO A 62 1.81 2.72 -11.64
CA PRO A 62 2.91 2.61 -12.60
C PRO A 62 3.66 1.27 -12.50
#